data_AF-A0A838VGY8-F1
#
_entry.id   AF-A0A838VGY8-F1
#
_cell.length_a   1.000
_cell.length_b   1.000
_cell.length_c   1.000
_cell.angle_alpha   90.00
_cell.angle_beta   90.00
_cell.angle_gamma   90.00
#
_symmetry.space_group_name_H-M   'P 1'
#
loop_
_entity.id
_entity.type
_entity.pdbx_description
1 polymer ?
#
loop_
_entity_poly.entity_id
_entity_poly.type
_entity_poly.pdbx_seq_one_letter_code
_entity_poly.pdbx_strand_id
1 'polypeptide(L)'
;MNDHSKPLLHQLVQTVSSGTKFGELWRGTGELELHPSIFEEHTALAPKEILGAYIIPVGFRIEGTRLLHDYVKDGVPVVEEQGDAQPPRSTAPQMAD
;
A
#
# COMPACT_ATOMS: atom_id res chain seq x y z
N MET A 1 -16.81 -19.50 -8.43
CA MET A 1 -16.99 -18.14 -8.98
C MET A 1 -16.19 -17.20 -8.12
N ASN A 2 -15.42 -16.29 -8.71
CA ASN A 2 -14.76 -15.24 -7.92
C ASN A 2 -15.83 -14.27 -7.40
N ASP A 3 -15.78 -13.98 -6.11
CA ASP A 3 -16.59 -12.94 -5.51
C ASP A 3 -16.05 -11.57 -5.94
N HIS A 4 -16.70 -10.95 -6.91
CA HIS A 4 -16.34 -9.64 -7.44
C HIS A 4 -16.67 -8.50 -6.47
N SER A 5 -17.31 -8.77 -5.33
CA SER A 5 -17.54 -7.73 -4.31
C SER A 5 -16.32 -7.48 -3.42
N LYS A 6 -15.24 -8.26 -3.55
CA LYS A 6 -14.01 -8.10 -2.77
C LYS A 6 -12.87 -7.56 -3.64
N PRO A 7 -12.05 -6.64 -3.11
CA PRO A 7 -10.88 -6.16 -3.83
C PRO A 7 -9.87 -7.31 -4.01
N LEU A 8 -9.29 -7.40 -5.21
CA LEU A 8 -8.19 -8.34 -5.47
C LEU A 8 -6.92 -7.97 -4.69
N LEU A 9 -6.71 -6.67 -4.46
CA LEU A 9 -5.58 -6.11 -3.72
C LEU A 9 -6.09 -5.01 -2.79
N HIS A 10 -5.69 -5.07 -1.51
CA HIS A 10 -5.94 -4.01 -0.54
C HIS A 10 -4.68 -3.83 0.30
N GLN A 11 -3.80 -2.94 -0.14
CA GLN A 11 -2.43 -2.85 0.35
C GLN A 11 -2.07 -1.43 0.76
N LEU A 12 -1.45 -1.27 1.92
CA LEU A 12 -0.76 -0.05 2.30
C LEU A 12 0.66 -0.10 1.71
N VAL A 13 1.01 0.91 0.93
CA VAL A 13 2.31 1.00 0.27
C VAL A 13 3.03 2.30 0.60
N GLN A 14 4.36 2.27 0.54
CA GLN A 14 5.22 3.43 0.62
C GLN A 14 5.91 3.65 -0.72
N THR A 15 5.84 4.86 -1.26
CA THR A 15 6.62 5.22 -2.45
C THR A 15 8.11 5.19 -2.14
N VAL A 16 8.89 4.53 -3.00
CA VAL A 16 10.36 4.52 -2.96
C VAL A 16 10.85 5.47 -4.05
N SER A 17 11.60 6.49 -3.65
CA SER A 17 12.15 7.48 -4.56
C SER A 17 13.58 7.82 -4.17
N SER A 18 14.40 8.14 -5.16
CA SER A 18 15.82 8.44 -4.98
C SER A 18 16.23 9.68 -5.76
N GLY A 19 17.42 10.19 -5.45
CA GLY A 19 18.02 11.29 -6.19
C GLY A 19 17.24 12.60 -6.12
N THR A 20 16.54 12.87 -5.00
CA THR A 20 15.82 14.13 -4.80
C THR A 20 16.78 15.31 -4.92
N LYS A 21 16.41 16.26 -5.78
CA LYS A 21 17.11 17.52 -6.02
C LYS A 21 16.10 18.66 -5.98
N PHE A 22 16.52 19.77 -5.39
CA PHE A 22 15.74 21.00 -5.37
C PHE A 22 16.45 22.05 -6.23
N GLY A 23 15.66 22.83 -6.97
CA GLY A 23 16.13 24.04 -7.63
C GLY A 23 16.23 25.20 -6.66
N GLU A 24 16.18 26.43 -7.19
CA GLU A 24 15.97 27.62 -6.38
C GLU A 24 14.60 27.56 -5.71
N LEU A 25 14.53 27.86 -4.41
CA LEU A 25 13.29 27.89 -3.64
C LEU A 25 12.82 29.34 -3.51
N TRP A 26 11.55 29.57 -3.80
CA TRP A 26 10.91 30.86 -3.53
C TRP A 26 9.88 30.70 -2.43
N ARG A 27 9.87 31.66 -1.50
CA ARG A 27 8.85 31.81 -0.46
C ARG A 27 8.09 33.10 -0.70
N GLY A 28 6.78 33.06 -0.49
CA GLY A 28 5.93 34.24 -0.56
C GLY A 28 4.70 34.11 0.32
N THR A 29 3.72 34.94 -0.01
CA THR A 29 2.34 34.84 0.50
C THR A 29 1.46 34.21 -0.57
N GLY A 30 0.37 33.58 -0.15
CA GLY A 30 -0.57 32.95 -1.07
C GLY A 30 -1.91 32.70 -0.39
N GLU A 31 -2.94 32.60 -1.21
CA GLU A 31 -4.30 32.25 -0.80
C GLU A 31 -4.68 30.92 -1.45
N LEU A 32 -5.54 30.14 -0.79
CA LEU A 32 -6.07 28.89 -1.31
C LEU A 32 -7.58 28.89 -1.14
N GLU A 33 -8.29 28.75 -2.26
CA GLU A 33 -9.73 28.52 -2.29
C GLU A 33 -9.98 27.13 -2.88
N LEU A 34 -10.78 26.32 -2.17
CA LEU A 34 -11.21 25.01 -2.65
C LEU A 34 -12.67 25.09 -3.07
N HIS A 35 -12.99 24.56 -4.24
CA HIS A 35 -14.35 24.57 -4.76
C HIS A 35 -14.99 23.19 -4.68
N PRO A 36 -16.30 23.10 -4.37
CA PRO A 36 -16.98 21.82 -4.26
C PRO A 36 -17.03 21.09 -5.61
N SER A 37 -16.97 19.77 -5.54
CA SER A 37 -17.15 18.87 -6.68
C SER A 37 -17.97 17.67 -6.24
N ILE A 38 -18.84 17.16 -7.11
CA ILE A 38 -19.58 15.93 -6.86
C ILE A 38 -18.71 14.67 -6.99
N PHE A 39 -17.51 14.81 -7.56
CA PHE A 39 -16.57 13.71 -7.81
C PHE A 39 -15.38 13.71 -6.86
N GLU A 40 -15.15 14.79 -6.12
CA GLU A 40 -13.95 14.97 -5.28
C GLU A 40 -14.34 15.38 -3.86
N GLU A 41 -13.64 14.83 -2.87
CA GLU A 41 -13.90 15.10 -1.44
C GLU A 41 -12.92 16.11 -0.83
N HIS A 42 -12.04 16.71 -1.63
CA HIS A 42 -10.94 17.55 -1.17
C HIS A 42 -11.37 18.76 -0.30
N THR A 43 -12.59 19.28 -0.48
CA THR A 43 -13.12 20.38 0.35
C THR A 43 -13.38 19.99 1.79
N ALA A 44 -13.53 18.69 2.10
CA ALA A 44 -13.65 18.22 3.49
C ALA A 44 -12.38 18.46 4.32
N LEU A 45 -11.24 18.68 3.63
CA LEU A 45 -9.93 18.99 4.22
C LEU A 45 -9.53 20.46 4.04
N ALA A 46 -10.50 21.36 3.85
CA ALA A 46 -10.22 22.79 3.69
C ALA A 46 -9.38 23.33 4.87
N PRO A 47 -8.25 24.01 4.61
CA PRO A 47 -7.40 24.51 5.68
C PRO A 47 -8.09 25.63 6.44
N LYS A 48 -7.86 25.68 7.75
CA LYS A 48 -8.32 26.79 8.60
C LYS A 48 -7.45 28.03 8.46
N GLU A 49 -6.18 27.83 8.13
CA GLU A 49 -5.18 28.88 7.96
C GLU A 49 -4.10 28.44 6.96
N ILE A 50 -3.50 29.41 6.26
CA ILE A 50 -2.36 29.20 5.37
C ILE A 50 -1.08 29.49 6.15
N LEU A 51 -0.26 28.46 6.38
CA LEU A 51 0.99 28.59 7.15
C LEU A 51 2.19 29.05 6.29
N GLY A 52 2.12 28.88 4.97
CA GLY A 52 3.17 29.35 4.05
C GLY A 52 2.87 29.01 2.59
N ALA A 53 3.45 29.79 1.68
CA ALA A 53 3.36 29.59 0.24
C ALA A 53 4.78 29.51 -0.35
N TYR A 54 5.03 28.48 -1.15
CA TYR A 54 6.34 28.18 -1.71
C TYR A 54 6.23 27.76 -3.17
N ILE A 55 7.22 28.16 -3.97
CA ILE A 55 7.48 27.56 -5.29
C ILE A 55 8.76 26.73 -5.14
N ILE A 56 8.64 25.42 -5.35
CA ILE A 56 9.73 24.46 -5.12
C ILE A 56 9.90 23.59 -6.38
N PRO A 57 10.83 23.95 -7.28
CA PRO A 57 11.25 23.04 -8.34
C PRO A 57 11.89 21.81 -7.70
N VAL A 58 11.32 20.64 -7.98
CA VAL A 58 11.80 19.38 -7.43
C VAL A 58 11.98 18.36 -8.55
N GLY A 59 13.11 17.67 -8.52
CA GLY A 59 13.39 16.52 -9.37
C GLY A 59 13.70 15.31 -8.50
N PHE A 60 13.14 14.15 -8.84
CA PHE A 60 13.42 12.88 -8.17
C PHE A 60 13.13 11.73 -9.13
N ARG A 61 13.68 10.55 -8.85
CA ARG A 61 13.35 9.32 -9.57
C ARG A 61 12.43 8.47 -8.71
N ILE A 62 11.28 8.08 -9.26
CA ILE A 62 10.43 7.05 -8.66
C ILE A 62 11.02 5.68 -9.01
N GLU A 63 11.32 4.87 -7.99
CA GLU A 63 11.89 3.53 -8.15
C GLU A 63 10.83 2.44 -7.99
N GLY A 64 9.66 2.79 -7.45
CA GLY A 64 8.53 1.90 -7.25
C GLY A 64 7.91 2.10 -5.88
N THR A 65 7.36 1.03 -5.32
CA THR A 65 6.69 1.04 -4.03
C THR A 65 7.17 -0.12 -3.17
N ARG A 66 7.23 0.09 -1.86
CA ARG A 66 7.41 -0.94 -0.85
C ARG A 66 6.06 -1.27 -0.23
N LEU A 67 5.71 -2.55 -0.18
CA LEU A 67 4.54 -3.02 0.56
C LEU A 67 4.79 -2.87 2.07
N LEU A 68 3.91 -2.15 2.75
CA LEU A 68 3.94 -2.02 4.21
C LEU A 68 2.98 -2.99 4.88
N HIS A 69 1.80 -3.19 4.28
CA HIS A 69 0.77 -4.05 4.84
C HIS A 69 -0.20 -4.55 3.76
N ASP A 70 -0.71 -5.78 3.91
CA ASP A 70 -1.65 -6.43 2.99
C ASP A 70 -2.91 -6.88 3.72
N TYR A 71 -3.96 -6.06 3.64
CA TYR A 71 -5.21 -6.24 4.35
C TYR A 71 -6.04 -7.43 3.85
N VAL A 72 -5.72 -8.00 2.69
CA VAL A 72 -6.39 -9.22 2.21
C VAL A 72 -5.99 -10.43 3.06
N LYS A 73 -4.73 -10.45 3.55
CA LYS A 73 -4.23 -11.54 4.39
C LYS A 73 -4.84 -11.54 5.78
N ASP A 74 -5.11 -10.35 6.32
CA ASP A 74 -5.74 -10.17 7.63
C ASP A 74 -7.23 -10.58 7.63
N GLY A 75 -7.86 -10.63 6.45
CA GLY A 75 -9.24 -11.08 6.27
C GLY A 75 -9.40 -12.60 6.11
N VAL A 76 -8.32 -13.38 6.14
CA VAL A 76 -8.39 -14.84 6.11
C VAL A 76 -8.29 -15.37 7.54
N PRO A 77 -9.36 -15.94 8.13
CA PRO A 77 -9.22 -16.67 9.36
C PRO A 77 -8.21 -17.80 9.14
N VAL A 78 -7.16 -17.85 9.96
CA VAL A 78 -6.27 -19.02 10.03
C VAL A 78 -7.15 -20.17 10.50
N VAL A 79 -7.58 -21.01 9.58
CA VAL A 79 -8.06 -22.35 9.93
C VAL A 79 -6.78 -23.10 10.30
N GLU A 80 -6.56 -23.36 11.58
CA GLU A 80 -5.55 -24.33 11.98
C GLU A 80 -5.94 -25.66 11.33
N GLU A 81 -5.15 -26.12 10.36
CA GLU A 81 -5.26 -27.49 9.88
C GLU A 81 -4.98 -28.41 11.08
N GLN A 82 -6.03 -29.04 11.61
CA GLN A 82 -5.86 -30.23 12.43
C GLN A 82 -5.16 -31.26 11.56
N GLY A 83 -3.87 -31.45 11.79
CA GLY A 83 -3.07 -32.41 11.05
C GLY A 83 -3.69 -33.80 11.17
N ASP A 84 -4.15 -34.34 10.05
CA ASP A 84 -4.52 -35.75 9.96
C ASP A 84 -3.28 -36.58 10.26
N ALA A 85 -3.35 -37.36 11.34
CA ALA A 85 -2.29 -38.27 11.73
C ALA A 85 -2.03 -39.25 10.59
N GLN A 86 -0.86 -39.13 9.95
CA GLN A 86 -0.45 -40.05 8.90
C GLN A 86 -0.20 -41.44 9.52
N PRO A 87 -0.87 -42.51 9.04
CA PRO A 87 -0.65 -43.84 9.60
C PRO A 87 0.79 -44.31 9.30
N PRO A 88 1.38 -45.14 10.19
CA PRO A 88 2.77 -45.56 10.05
C PRO A 88 2.96 -46.38 8.77
N ARG A 89 4.02 -46.05 8.02
CA ARG A 89 4.42 -46.83 6.83
C ARG A 89 4.93 -48.20 7.26
N SER A 90 4.33 -49.25 6.71
CA SER A 90 4.76 -50.64 6.85
C SER A 90 6.15 -50.84 6.23
N THR A 91 7.12 -51.30 7.02
CA THR A 91 8.44 -51.73 6.55
C THR A 91 8.42 -53.22 6.22
N ALA A 92 8.25 -53.57 4.94
CA ALA A 92 8.60 -54.91 4.46
C ALA A 92 9.99 -54.84 3.79
N PRO A 93 10.91 -55.78 4.08
CA PRO A 93 12.26 -55.75 3.52
C PRO A 93 12.26 -56.15 2.04
N GLN A 94 12.95 -55.39 1.20
CA GLN A 94 13.25 -55.77 -0.18
C GLN A 94 14.37 -56.83 -0.17
N MET A 95 14.06 -58.01 -0.73
CA MET A 95 15.05 -59.03 -1.07
C MET A 95 15.84 -58.55 -2.29
N ALA A 96 17.17 -58.60 -2.20
CA ALA A 96 18.08 -58.22 -3.27
C ALA A 96 18.26 -59.39 -4.26
N ASP A 97 18.27 -59.07 -5.55
CA ASP A 97 18.84 -59.88 -6.64
C ASP A 97 20.16 -59.25 -7.10
#